data_AF-A0A7S0YK08-F1
#
_entry.id   AF-A0A7S0YK08-F1
#
_cell.length_a   1.000
_cell.length_b   1.000
_cell.length_c   1.000
_cell.angle_alpha   90.00
_cell.angle_beta   90.00
_cell.angle_gamma   90.00
#
_symmetry.space_group_name_H-M   'P 1'
#
loop_
_entity.id
_entity.type
_entity.pdbx_description
1 polymer ?
#
loop_
_entity_poly.entity_id
_entity_poly.type
_entity_poly.pdbx_seq_one_letter_code
_entity_poly.pdbx_strand_id
1 'polypeptide(L)'
;RELFPTSGDVSKLHKRAMTGGLRNSTIRSLAWRLFLGVLPAGECSLPAWVAAVEEQRASYDARCEEFLVDPYKQSDGADPLVNNPLAQTEDSAWTKYFELRQLQKDIQIDLERLNPDDDFFRGAGVQGAMLRALTVWACLNPATSYRQGMHEVLAHIVKVLHEDASSAPEGGGDGGVCGGQEGSDAELLPKLLHPSRVEADAFSLFSSLMRLVGDAFAP
;
A
#
# COMPACT_ATOMS: atom_id res chain seq x y z
N ARG A 1 22.99 -9.60 14.93
CA ARG A 1 21.56 -9.47 15.29
C ARG A 1 20.80 -10.09 14.13
N GLU A 2 20.36 -11.34 14.26
CA GLU A 2 19.50 -11.96 13.23
C GLU A 2 18.17 -11.19 13.24
N LEU A 3 17.84 -10.57 12.11
CA LEU A 3 16.66 -9.69 11.99
C LEU A 3 15.36 -10.48 11.95
N PHE A 4 15.43 -11.78 11.58
CA PHE A 4 14.34 -12.74 11.61
C PHE A 4 14.88 -14.12 11.99
N PRO A 5 14.34 -14.80 13.02
CA PRO A 5 14.70 -16.18 13.27
C PRO A 5 13.82 -17.08 12.39
N THR A 6 14.35 -18.23 12.01
CA THR A 6 13.73 -19.27 11.18
C THR A 6 12.32 -19.69 11.64
N SER A 7 11.61 -20.46 10.80
CA SER A 7 10.20 -20.89 10.87
C SER A 7 9.59 -21.27 12.25
N GLY A 8 10.38 -21.50 13.29
CA GLY A 8 9.91 -21.65 14.68
C GLY A 8 9.56 -20.33 15.41
N ASP A 9 9.68 -19.15 14.78
CA ASP A 9 9.66 -17.86 15.49
C ASP A 9 8.40 -16.99 15.32
N VAL A 10 7.47 -17.30 14.40
CA VAL A 10 6.24 -16.48 14.25
C VAL A 10 5.46 -16.43 15.56
N SER A 11 5.42 -17.54 16.31
CA SER A 11 4.80 -17.59 17.64
C SER A 11 5.50 -16.72 18.68
N LYS A 12 6.83 -16.57 18.63
CA LYS A 12 7.57 -15.69 19.55
C LYS A 12 7.42 -14.23 19.14
N LEU A 13 7.48 -13.94 17.84
CA LEU A 13 7.17 -12.62 17.28
C LEU A 13 5.76 -12.17 17.68
N HIS A 14 4.78 -13.08 17.59
CA HIS A 14 3.41 -12.84 18.05
C HIS A 14 3.34 -12.55 19.55
N LYS A 15 3.98 -13.38 20.40
CA LYS A 15 4.06 -13.11 21.85
C LYS A 15 4.68 -11.75 22.15
N ARG A 16 5.79 -11.40 21.49
CA ARG A 16 6.46 -10.11 21.64
C ARG A 16 5.58 -8.95 21.17
N ALA A 17 4.80 -9.13 20.09
CA ALA A 17 3.84 -8.14 19.64
C ALA A 17 2.73 -7.91 20.67
N MET A 18 2.18 -8.98 21.24
CA MET A 18 1.12 -8.92 22.26
C MET A 18 1.55 -8.22 23.54
N THR A 19 2.84 -8.29 23.91
CA THR A 19 3.39 -7.55 25.05
C THR A 19 3.81 -6.11 24.72
N GLY A 20 3.53 -5.62 23.50
CA GLY A 20 3.96 -4.29 23.05
C GLY A 20 5.46 -4.16 22.75
N GLY A 21 6.19 -5.27 22.67
CA GLY A 21 7.65 -5.29 22.46
C GLY A 21 8.12 -4.89 21.06
N LEU A 22 7.19 -4.51 20.17
CA LEU A 22 7.46 -3.98 18.83
C LEU A 22 7.29 -2.45 18.73
N ARG A 23 6.92 -1.75 19.80
CA ARG A 23 6.66 -0.29 19.82
C ARG A 23 7.80 0.59 19.34
N ASN A 24 9.05 0.14 19.49
CA ASN A 24 10.25 0.87 19.03
C ASN A 24 11.06 0.02 18.03
N SER A 25 10.42 -0.95 17.39
CA SER A 25 11.05 -1.87 16.44
C SER A 25 10.86 -1.36 15.02
N THR A 26 11.91 -1.50 14.20
CA THR A 26 11.97 -1.13 12.77
C THR A 26 11.50 -2.24 11.83
N ILE A 27 10.78 -3.23 12.38
CA ILE A 27 10.27 -4.41 11.66
C ILE A 27 8.79 -4.63 11.95
N ARG A 28 8.10 -3.60 12.43
CA ARG A 28 6.68 -3.69 12.83
C ARG A 28 5.81 -3.94 11.61
N SER A 29 6.10 -3.24 10.52
CA SER A 29 5.47 -3.42 9.21
C SER A 29 5.64 -4.86 8.71
N LEU A 30 6.82 -5.46 8.85
CA LEU A 30 7.07 -6.87 8.47
C LEU A 30 6.27 -7.84 9.35
N ALA A 31 6.21 -7.60 10.65
CA ALA A 31 5.36 -8.38 11.55
C ALA A 31 3.88 -8.28 11.17
N TRP A 32 3.39 -7.08 10.83
CA TRP A 32 2.01 -6.90 10.38
C TRP A 32 1.72 -7.63 9.07
N ARG A 33 2.63 -7.56 8.10
CA ARG A 33 2.49 -8.30 6.84
C ARG A 33 2.43 -9.81 7.07
N LEU A 34 3.18 -10.36 8.03
CA LEU A 34 3.07 -11.77 8.42
C LEU A 34 1.74 -12.09 9.09
N PHE A 35 1.33 -11.29 10.08
CA PHE A 35 0.10 -11.55 10.85
C PHE A 35 -1.16 -11.41 10.00
N LEU A 36 -1.17 -10.50 9.03
CA LEU A 36 -2.27 -10.29 8.10
C LEU A 36 -2.20 -11.19 6.86
N GLY A 37 -1.27 -12.16 6.82
CA GLY A 37 -1.14 -13.12 5.72
C GLY A 37 -0.76 -12.51 4.37
N VAL A 38 -0.16 -11.32 4.39
CA VAL A 38 0.40 -10.67 3.19
C VAL A 38 1.70 -11.34 2.79
N LEU A 39 2.52 -11.77 3.75
CA LEU A 39 3.72 -12.56 3.51
C LEU A 39 3.45 -14.06 3.72
N PRO A 40 4.07 -14.96 2.92
CA PRO A 40 3.89 -16.39 3.08
C PRO A 40 4.52 -16.86 4.40
N ALA A 41 3.67 -17.29 5.34
CA ALA A 41 4.11 -17.79 6.64
C ALA A 41 4.72 -19.21 6.57
N GLY A 42 4.45 -19.97 5.50
CA GLY A 42 4.99 -21.32 5.28
C GLY A 42 6.44 -21.34 4.80
N GLU A 43 6.86 -20.28 4.09
CA GLU A 43 8.19 -20.12 3.53
C GLU A 43 8.84 -18.86 4.13
N CYS A 44 9.28 -18.96 5.39
CA CYS A 44 9.95 -17.87 6.12
C CYS A 44 11.39 -17.65 5.61
N SER A 45 11.54 -17.30 4.33
CA SER A 45 12.81 -16.88 3.73
C SER A 45 12.67 -15.50 3.11
N LEU A 46 13.69 -14.66 3.28
CA LEU A 46 13.71 -13.32 2.69
C LEU A 46 13.54 -13.31 1.17
N PRO A 47 14.15 -14.23 0.38
CA PRO A 47 13.91 -14.28 -1.06
C PRO A 47 12.44 -14.53 -1.42
N ALA A 48 11.76 -15.45 -0.73
CA ALA A 48 10.34 -15.73 -0.96
C ALA A 48 9.47 -14.52 -0.61
N TRP A 49 9.80 -13.81 0.47
CA TRP A 49 9.09 -12.58 0.85
C TRP A 49 9.30 -11.46 -0.16
N VAL A 50 10.52 -11.29 -0.68
CA VAL A 50 10.81 -10.30 -1.73
C VAL A 50 10.00 -10.61 -2.98
N ALA A 51 9.99 -11.86 -3.44
CA ALA A 51 9.21 -12.28 -4.60
C ALA A 51 7.70 -12.01 -4.41
N ALA A 52 7.15 -12.38 -3.26
CA ALA A 52 5.73 -12.16 -2.95
C ALA A 52 5.37 -10.67 -2.90
N VAL A 53 6.22 -9.84 -2.30
CA VAL A 53 6.01 -8.39 -2.22
C VAL A 53 6.11 -7.74 -3.60
N GLU A 54 7.07 -8.15 -4.44
CA GLU A 54 7.18 -7.64 -5.82
C GLU A 54 5.97 -8.01 -6.68
N GLU A 55 5.44 -9.23 -6.53
CA GLU A 55 4.20 -9.63 -7.22
C GLU A 55 3.01 -8.76 -6.78
N GLN A 56 2.84 -8.54 -5.48
CA GLN A 56 1.77 -7.69 -4.94
C GLN A 56 1.88 -6.24 -5.42
N ARG A 57 3.11 -5.73 -5.43
CA ARG A 57 3.48 -4.41 -5.94
C ARG A 57 3.12 -4.25 -7.42
N ALA A 58 3.52 -5.19 -8.26
CA ALA A 58 3.15 -5.20 -9.68
C ALA A 58 1.62 -5.29 -9.87
N SER A 59 0.95 -6.09 -9.04
CA SER A 59 -0.51 -6.22 -9.05
C SER A 59 -1.22 -4.91 -8.65
N TYR A 60 -0.64 -4.12 -7.75
CA TYR A 60 -1.16 -2.79 -7.41
C TYR A 60 -0.93 -1.78 -8.53
N ASP A 61 0.27 -1.76 -9.11
CA ASP A 61 0.62 -0.85 -10.21
C ASP A 61 -0.32 -1.09 -11.42
N ALA A 62 -0.57 -2.35 -11.77
CA ALA A 62 -1.52 -2.70 -12.84
C ALA A 62 -2.96 -2.22 -12.55
N ARG A 63 -3.41 -2.29 -11.29
CA ARG A 63 -4.74 -1.77 -10.91
C ARG A 63 -4.79 -0.25 -10.93
N CYS A 64 -3.70 0.43 -10.60
CA CYS A 64 -3.62 1.88 -10.76
C CYS A 64 -3.80 2.27 -12.23
N GLU A 65 -3.12 1.56 -13.14
CA GLU A 65 -3.26 1.77 -14.59
C GLU A 65 -4.68 1.48 -15.09
N GLU A 66 -5.34 0.45 -14.54
CA GLU A 66 -6.71 0.08 -14.89
C GLU A 66 -7.75 1.11 -14.41
N PHE A 67 -7.69 1.52 -13.14
CA PHE A 67 -8.75 2.32 -12.52
C PHE A 67 -8.51 3.83 -12.54
N LEU A 68 -7.25 4.29 -12.57
CA LEU A 68 -6.91 5.71 -12.49
C LEU A 68 -6.72 6.34 -13.89
N VAL A 69 -7.56 5.93 -14.83
CA VAL A 69 -7.53 6.38 -16.22
C VAL A 69 -8.11 7.79 -16.33
N ASP A 70 -7.38 8.65 -17.06
CA ASP A 70 -7.83 9.99 -17.41
C ASP A 70 -8.20 10.03 -18.90
N PRO A 71 -9.50 10.03 -19.27
CA PRO A 71 -9.95 10.00 -20.67
C PRO A 71 -9.52 11.25 -21.44
N TYR A 72 -9.21 12.35 -20.75
CA TYR A 72 -8.60 13.55 -21.37
C TYR A 72 -7.18 13.32 -21.87
N LYS A 73 -6.46 12.31 -21.34
CA LYS A 73 -5.09 11.96 -21.78
C LYS A 73 -5.07 10.87 -22.84
N GLN A 74 -6.19 10.17 -23.03
CA GLN A 74 -6.36 9.12 -24.05
C GLN A 74 -6.89 9.66 -25.39
N SER A 75 -7.09 10.97 -25.50
CA SER A 75 -7.72 11.61 -26.66
C SER A 75 -6.83 11.73 -27.90
N ASP A 76 -5.55 11.36 -27.84
CA ASP A 76 -4.70 11.30 -29.04
C ASP A 76 -5.06 10.05 -29.86
N GLY A 77 -6.10 10.19 -30.70
CA GLY A 77 -6.50 9.18 -31.70
C GLY A 77 -7.77 8.38 -31.40
N ALA A 78 -8.48 8.66 -30.31
CA ALA A 78 -9.77 8.03 -30.01
C ALA A 78 -10.91 8.62 -30.86
N ASP A 79 -11.82 7.78 -31.36
CA ASP A 79 -12.99 8.21 -32.12
C ASP A 79 -13.87 9.17 -31.28
N PRO A 80 -14.14 10.40 -31.75
CA PRO A 80 -14.99 11.37 -31.06
C PRO A 80 -16.41 10.86 -30.75
N LEU A 81 -16.88 9.82 -31.44
CA LEU A 81 -18.15 9.15 -31.15
C LEU A 81 -18.07 8.19 -29.95
N VAL A 82 -16.87 7.70 -29.61
CA VAL A 82 -16.61 6.79 -28.48
C VAL A 82 -16.14 7.56 -27.24
N ASN A 83 -15.38 8.64 -27.42
CA ASN A 83 -14.85 9.48 -26.35
C ASN A 83 -15.60 10.83 -26.26
N ASN A 84 -16.91 10.78 -26.01
CA ASN A 84 -17.75 11.98 -25.90
C ASN A 84 -18.15 12.27 -24.43
N PRO A 85 -17.70 13.40 -23.83
CA PRO A 85 -18.04 13.79 -22.46
C PRO A 85 -19.53 14.06 -22.20
N LEU A 86 -20.34 14.12 -23.26
CA LEU A 86 -21.79 14.28 -23.21
C LEU A 86 -22.54 13.00 -23.61
N ALA A 87 -21.86 11.87 -23.87
CA ALA A 87 -22.52 10.62 -24.18
C ALA A 87 -23.38 10.15 -22.99
N GLN A 88 -24.68 10.00 -23.20
CA GLN A 88 -25.65 9.57 -22.20
C GLN A 88 -25.74 8.03 -22.06
N THR A 89 -24.74 7.29 -22.55
CA THR A 89 -24.71 5.84 -22.36
C THR A 89 -24.27 5.53 -20.93
N GLU A 90 -25.08 4.73 -20.22
CA GLU A 90 -24.87 4.40 -18.79
C GLU A 90 -23.47 3.81 -18.49
N ASP A 91 -22.82 3.23 -19.50
CA ASP A 91 -21.51 2.57 -19.38
C ASP A 91 -20.35 3.33 -20.05
N SER A 92 -20.54 4.63 -20.35
CA SER A 92 -19.50 5.44 -21.00
C SER A 92 -18.25 5.61 -20.13
N ALA A 93 -17.08 5.72 -20.76
CA ALA A 93 -15.82 6.00 -20.05
C ALA A 93 -15.89 7.30 -19.24
N TRP A 94 -16.73 8.25 -19.67
CA TRP A 94 -16.97 9.52 -19.00
C TRP A 94 -17.81 9.38 -17.73
N THR A 95 -18.84 8.53 -17.74
CA THR A 95 -19.63 8.23 -16.54
C THR A 95 -18.73 7.68 -15.44
N LYS A 96 -17.93 6.65 -15.76
CA LYS A 96 -16.95 6.06 -14.83
C LYS A 96 -15.92 7.08 -14.34
N TYR A 97 -15.45 7.95 -15.24
CA TYR A 97 -14.54 9.02 -14.86
C TYR A 97 -15.17 10.02 -13.88
N PHE A 98 -16.39 10.48 -14.12
CA PHE A 98 -17.05 11.44 -13.23
C PHE A 98 -17.38 10.83 -11.86
N GLU A 99 -17.81 9.57 -11.82
CA GLU A 99 -18.00 8.82 -10.58
C GLU A 99 -16.68 8.69 -9.80
N LEU A 100 -15.59 8.31 -10.49
CA LEU A 100 -14.26 8.23 -9.92
C LEU A 100 -13.80 9.58 -9.36
N ARG A 101 -14.06 10.68 -10.09
CA ARG A 101 -13.74 12.04 -9.63
C ARG A 101 -14.54 12.44 -8.40
N GLN A 102 -15.81 12.03 -8.31
CA GLN A 102 -16.61 12.31 -7.13
C GLN A 102 -16.08 11.53 -5.92
N LEU A 103 -15.81 10.23 -6.09
CA LEU A 103 -15.17 9.40 -5.08
C LEU A 103 -13.85 9.99 -4.58
N GLN A 104 -12.97 10.43 -5.50
CA GLN A 104 -11.71 11.06 -5.15
C GLN A 104 -11.89 12.35 -4.34
N LYS A 105 -12.90 13.17 -4.65
CA LYS A 105 -13.20 14.38 -3.87
C LYS A 105 -13.63 14.04 -2.46
N ASP A 106 -14.48 13.04 -2.28
CA ASP A 106 -14.97 12.64 -0.97
C ASP A 106 -13.82 12.12 -0.10
N ILE A 107 -12.93 11.30 -0.68
CA ILE A 107 -11.70 10.84 -0.01
C ILE A 107 -10.77 12.01 0.32
N GLN A 108 -10.56 12.94 -0.61
CA GLN A 108 -9.66 14.09 -0.44
C GLN A 108 -10.08 14.99 0.74
N ILE A 109 -11.39 15.24 0.90
CA ILE A 109 -11.92 16.03 2.02
C ILE A 109 -11.56 15.39 3.37
N ASP A 110 -11.66 14.06 3.47
CA ASP A 110 -11.32 13.33 4.68
C ASP A 110 -9.80 13.34 4.94
N LEU A 111 -8.98 13.17 3.89
CA LEU A 111 -7.53 13.24 4.00
C LEU A 111 -7.04 14.64 4.43
N GLU A 112 -7.69 15.72 4.00
CA GLU A 112 -7.35 17.09 4.43
C GLU A 112 -7.62 17.34 5.92
N ARG A 113 -8.54 16.58 6.52
CA ARG A 113 -8.90 16.67 7.94
C ARG A 113 -8.09 15.71 8.82
N LEU A 114 -7.39 14.75 8.22
CA LEU A 114 -6.61 13.74 8.92
C LEU A 114 -5.36 14.37 9.56
N ASN A 115 -5.31 14.37 10.90
CA ASN A 115 -4.15 14.81 11.69
C ASN A 115 -3.50 16.11 11.19
N PRO A 116 -4.23 17.25 11.20
CA PRO A 116 -3.78 18.50 10.57
C PRO A 116 -2.50 19.07 11.19
N ASP A 117 -2.14 18.64 12.41
CA ASP A 117 -0.92 19.06 13.11
C ASP A 117 0.31 18.20 12.78
N ASP A 118 0.17 17.09 12.04
CA ASP A 118 1.29 16.22 11.66
C ASP A 118 1.72 16.50 10.21
N ASP A 119 2.92 17.07 10.04
CA ASP A 119 3.55 17.39 8.75
C ASP A 119 3.61 16.20 7.80
N PHE A 120 3.72 14.98 8.34
CA PHE A 120 3.73 13.77 7.53
C PHE A 120 2.45 13.61 6.72
N PHE A 121 1.29 13.75 7.37
CA PHE A 121 -0.01 13.57 6.72
C PHE A 121 -0.39 14.77 5.84
N ARG A 122 0.20 15.95 6.07
CA ARG A 122 0.05 17.12 5.18
C ARG A 122 0.91 17.04 3.91
N GLY A 123 1.89 16.14 3.87
CA GLY A 123 2.77 15.99 2.72
C GLY A 123 2.01 15.57 1.46
N ALA A 124 2.16 16.32 0.37
CA ALA A 124 1.47 16.05 -0.89
C ALA A 124 1.73 14.64 -1.45
N GLY A 125 2.93 14.09 -1.22
CA GLY A 125 3.27 12.71 -1.57
C GLY A 125 2.45 11.69 -0.80
N VAL A 126 2.28 11.89 0.52
CA VAL A 126 1.50 11.00 1.41
C VAL A 126 0.01 11.10 1.10
N GLN A 127 -0.52 12.32 0.98
CA GLN A 127 -1.91 12.59 0.58
C GLN A 127 -2.22 11.92 -0.76
N GLY A 128 -1.37 12.11 -1.77
CA GLY A 128 -1.55 11.53 -3.09
C GLY A 128 -1.50 9.99 -3.07
N ALA A 129 -0.58 9.41 -2.30
CA ALA A 129 -0.48 7.96 -2.14
C ALA A 129 -1.72 7.37 -1.47
N MET A 130 -2.19 7.99 -0.38
CA MET A 130 -3.39 7.55 0.33
C MET A 130 -4.64 7.68 -0.53
N LEU A 131 -4.79 8.79 -1.26
CA LEU A 131 -5.89 9.02 -2.19
C LEU A 131 -5.95 7.92 -3.25
N ARG A 132 -4.82 7.60 -3.91
CA ARG A 132 -4.75 6.54 -4.92
C ARG A 132 -5.10 5.18 -4.33
N ALA A 133 -4.50 4.81 -3.20
CA ALA A 133 -4.72 3.52 -2.58
C ALA A 133 -6.19 3.32 -2.17
N LEU A 134 -6.83 4.32 -1.55
CA LEU A 134 -8.25 4.26 -1.17
C LEU A 134 -9.16 4.23 -2.40
N THR A 135 -8.82 5.00 -3.43
CA THR A 135 -9.59 5.01 -4.69
C THR A 135 -9.55 3.62 -5.34
N VAL A 136 -8.37 3.05 -5.52
CA VAL A 136 -8.19 1.72 -6.12
C VAL A 136 -8.90 0.66 -5.28
N TRP A 137 -8.83 0.74 -3.94
CA TRP A 137 -9.54 -0.20 -3.07
C TRP A 137 -11.06 -0.10 -3.25
N ALA A 138 -11.61 1.11 -3.29
CA ALA A 138 -13.05 1.31 -3.49
C ALA A 138 -13.54 0.81 -4.86
N CYS A 139 -12.75 1.01 -5.92
CA CYS A 139 -13.07 0.48 -7.26
C CYS A 139 -13.11 -1.06 -7.28
N LEU A 140 -12.23 -1.74 -6.54
CA LEU A 140 -12.23 -3.21 -6.43
C LEU A 140 -13.36 -3.76 -5.56
N ASN A 141 -13.93 -2.93 -4.68
CA ASN A 141 -14.92 -3.35 -3.70
C ASN A 141 -16.20 -2.49 -3.84
N PRO A 142 -16.88 -2.50 -5.00
CA PRO A 142 -17.98 -1.58 -5.28
C PRO A 142 -19.19 -1.74 -4.33
N ALA A 143 -19.38 -2.93 -3.75
CA ALA A 143 -20.45 -3.18 -2.78
C ALA A 143 -20.29 -2.33 -1.50
N THR A 144 -19.05 -2.14 -1.04
CA THR A 144 -18.76 -1.32 0.14
C THR A 144 -18.43 0.11 -0.27
N SER A 145 -17.62 0.26 -1.32
CA SER A 145 -16.94 1.48 -1.75
C SER A 145 -16.20 2.17 -0.59
N TYR A 146 -15.73 3.39 -0.80
CA TYR A 146 -15.10 4.17 0.27
C TYR A 146 -16.11 4.54 1.36
N ARG A 147 -15.68 4.42 2.63
CA ARG A 147 -16.43 4.87 3.81
C ARG A 147 -15.54 5.71 4.71
N GLN A 148 -16.12 6.76 5.29
CA GLN A 148 -15.43 7.60 6.27
C GLN A 148 -14.86 6.72 7.40
N GLY A 149 -13.61 6.99 7.80
CA GLY A 149 -12.84 6.19 8.76
C GLY A 149 -11.85 5.23 8.10
N MET A 150 -12.07 4.82 6.83
CA MET A 150 -11.09 4.00 6.11
C MET A 150 -9.74 4.71 5.94
N HIS A 151 -9.76 6.03 5.75
CA HIS A 151 -8.56 6.86 5.66
C HIS A 151 -7.73 6.85 6.95
N GLU A 152 -8.37 6.78 8.13
CA GLU A 152 -7.68 6.69 9.42
C GLU A 152 -7.00 5.33 9.59
N VAL A 153 -7.66 4.25 9.16
CA VAL A 153 -7.06 2.91 9.16
C VAL A 153 -5.82 2.89 8.26
N LEU A 154 -5.95 3.41 7.04
CA LEU A 154 -4.82 3.48 6.11
C LEU A 154 -3.69 4.38 6.64
N ALA A 155 -4.02 5.49 7.31
CA ALA A 155 -3.04 6.42 7.87
C ALA A 155 -2.04 5.73 8.81
N HIS A 156 -2.55 4.88 9.71
CA HIS A 156 -1.72 4.14 10.66
C HIS A 156 -0.79 3.15 9.95
N ILE A 157 -1.29 2.47 8.91
CA ILE A 157 -0.51 1.55 8.08
C ILE A 157 0.61 2.29 7.36
N VAL A 158 0.28 3.39 6.68
CA VAL A 158 1.25 4.20 5.92
C VAL A 158 2.33 4.77 6.83
N LYS A 159 1.97 5.27 8.02
CA LYS A 159 2.93 5.80 8.99
C LYS A 159 3.94 4.74 9.43
N VAL A 160 3.47 3.56 9.85
CA VAL A 160 4.35 2.47 10.31
C VAL A 160 5.25 1.97 9.17
N LEU A 161 4.72 1.85 7.96
CA LEU A 161 5.51 1.47 6.79
C LEU A 161 6.60 2.50 6.47
N HIS A 162 6.26 3.78 6.53
CA HIS A 162 7.21 4.85 6.28
C HIS A 162 8.33 4.88 7.34
N GLU A 163 7.98 4.83 8.63
CA GLU A 163 8.95 4.82 9.74
C GLU A 163 9.94 3.64 9.63
N ASP A 164 9.44 2.45 9.32
CA ASP A 164 10.29 1.27 9.14
C ASP A 164 11.16 1.37 7.89
N ALA A 165 10.65 1.91 6.77
CA ALA A 165 11.40 2.12 5.54
C ALA A 165 12.51 3.18 5.70
N SER A 166 12.23 4.27 6.43
CA SER A 166 13.22 5.31 6.76
C SER A 166 14.28 4.82 7.76
N SER A 167 13.97 3.78 8.54
CA SER A 167 14.92 3.19 9.49
C SER A 167 15.70 2.02 8.91
N ALA A 168 15.36 1.57 7.69
CA ALA A 168 16.12 0.53 7.00
C ALA A 168 17.49 1.09 6.60
N PRO A 169 18.58 0.32 6.75
CA PRO A 169 19.89 0.75 6.31
C PRO A 169 19.82 1.05 4.81
N GLU A 170 20.18 2.28 4.40
CA GLU A 170 20.27 2.65 3.00
C GLU A 170 21.22 1.66 2.30
N GLY A 171 20.68 0.89 1.36
CA GLY A 171 21.46 -0.04 0.58
C GLY A 171 22.42 0.71 -0.34
N GLY A 172 23.64 0.98 0.14
CA GLY A 172 24.80 1.33 -0.68
C GLY A 172 24.91 2.81 -1.08
N GLY A 173 25.38 3.64 -0.15
CA GLY A 173 26.23 4.77 -0.52
C GLY A 173 27.62 4.25 -0.91
N ASP A 174 28.08 4.66 -2.09
CA ASP A 174 29.38 4.42 -2.72
C ASP A 174 30.56 4.19 -1.73
N GLY A 175 31.27 3.07 -1.87
CA GLY A 175 32.56 2.85 -1.20
C GLY A 175 32.71 1.52 -0.46
N GLY A 176 33.06 0.44 -1.18
CA GLY A 176 33.64 -0.75 -0.56
C GLY A 176 33.32 -2.04 -1.31
N VAL A 177 34.20 -2.42 -2.24
CA VAL A 177 34.21 -3.75 -2.85
C VAL A 177 34.38 -4.79 -1.74
N CYS A 178 33.29 -5.44 -1.34
CA CYS A 178 33.29 -6.63 -0.50
C CYS A 178 32.41 -7.65 -1.22
N GLY A 179 33.01 -8.76 -1.64
CA GLY A 179 32.31 -9.86 -2.32
C GLY A 179 31.29 -10.53 -1.40
N GLY A 180 30.11 -9.93 -1.28
CA GLY A 180 28.96 -10.51 -0.61
C GLY A 180 28.30 -11.54 -1.51
N GLN A 181 27.91 -12.69 -0.95
CA GLN A 181 27.04 -13.64 -1.63
C GLN A 181 25.73 -12.94 -2.03
N GLU A 182 25.35 -13.05 -3.31
CA GLU A 182 24.03 -12.65 -3.79
C GLU A 182 22.94 -13.25 -2.88
N GLY A 183 22.06 -12.40 -2.36
CA GLY A 183 20.95 -12.86 -1.51
C GLY A 183 21.22 -12.87 -0.01
N SER A 184 22.22 -12.12 0.49
CA SER A 184 22.37 -11.90 1.93
C SER A 184 21.21 -11.06 2.51
N ASP A 185 20.84 -11.31 3.78
CA ASP A 185 19.76 -10.59 4.47
C ASP A 185 19.91 -9.06 4.41
N ALA A 186 21.16 -8.56 4.44
CA ALA A 186 21.49 -7.14 4.37
C ALA A 186 21.18 -6.53 3.00
N GLU A 187 21.21 -7.31 1.93
CA GLU A 187 20.88 -6.89 0.57
C GLU A 187 19.36 -6.96 0.30
N LEU A 188 18.67 -7.91 0.93
CA LEU A 188 17.25 -8.17 0.68
C LEU A 188 16.31 -7.32 1.52
N LEU A 189 16.72 -6.93 2.74
CA LEU A 189 15.87 -6.13 3.62
C LEU A 189 15.51 -4.75 3.03
N PRO A 190 16.43 -4.00 2.39
CA PRO A 190 16.07 -2.74 1.71
C PRO A 190 15.08 -2.94 0.54
N LYS A 191 15.07 -4.12 -0.10
CA LYS A 191 14.10 -4.45 -1.15
C LYS A 191 12.70 -4.63 -0.57
N LEU A 192 12.59 -5.17 0.65
CA LEU A 192 11.31 -5.33 1.36
C LEU A 192 10.79 -3.99 1.92
N LEU A 193 11.66 -3.15 2.47
CA LEU A 193 11.33 -1.90 3.15
C LEU A 193 11.72 -0.68 2.31
N HIS A 194 11.25 -0.62 1.06
CA HIS A 194 11.64 0.44 0.13
C HIS A 194 10.74 1.68 0.24
N PRO A 195 11.27 2.89 0.51
CA PRO A 195 10.46 4.10 0.71
C PRO A 195 9.53 4.45 -0.45
N SER A 196 9.96 4.22 -1.70
CA SER A 196 9.12 4.50 -2.88
C SER A 196 7.96 3.51 -3.09
N ARG A 197 7.95 2.39 -2.35
CA ARG A 197 6.94 1.33 -2.48
C ARG A 197 5.96 1.28 -1.30
N VAL A 198 6.06 2.24 -0.38
CA VAL A 198 5.17 2.37 0.80
C VAL A 198 3.69 2.38 0.39
N GLU A 199 3.34 3.03 -0.71
CA GLU A 199 1.96 3.07 -1.21
C GLU A 199 1.42 1.69 -1.57
N ALA A 200 2.13 0.95 -2.43
CA ALA A 200 1.74 -0.38 -2.87
C ALA A 200 1.68 -1.37 -1.68
N ASP A 201 2.68 -1.29 -0.82
CA ASP A 201 2.76 -2.13 0.38
C ASP A 201 1.61 -1.81 1.37
N ALA A 202 1.26 -0.53 1.51
CA ALA A 202 0.14 -0.08 2.33
C ALA A 202 -1.18 -0.58 1.75
N PHE A 203 -1.35 -0.53 0.42
CA PHE A 203 -2.53 -1.05 -0.25
C PHE A 203 -2.72 -2.55 0.00
N SER A 204 -1.67 -3.37 -0.12
CA SER A 204 -1.75 -4.82 0.14
C SER A 204 -2.12 -5.12 1.58
N LEU A 205 -1.50 -4.40 2.53
CA LEU A 205 -1.77 -4.58 3.96
C LEU A 205 -3.19 -4.12 4.34
N PHE A 206 -3.60 -2.95 3.85
CA PHE A 206 -4.93 -2.39 4.02
C PHE A 206 -5.98 -3.34 3.43
N SER A 207 -5.79 -3.82 2.21
CA SER A 207 -6.70 -4.77 1.56
C SER A 207 -6.85 -6.05 2.37
N SER A 208 -5.75 -6.58 2.92
CA SER A 208 -5.82 -7.77 3.77
C SER A 208 -6.57 -7.50 5.07
N LEU A 209 -6.34 -6.35 5.70
CA LEU A 209 -7.06 -5.94 6.90
C LEU A 209 -8.56 -5.75 6.63
N MET A 210 -8.92 -5.08 5.54
CA MET A 210 -10.31 -4.84 5.16
C MET A 210 -11.06 -6.13 4.84
N ARG A 211 -10.41 -7.22 4.43
CA ARG A 211 -11.06 -8.53 4.34
C ARG A 211 -11.47 -9.10 5.70
N LEU A 212 -10.80 -8.69 6.78
CA LEU A 212 -11.07 -9.15 8.15
C LEU A 212 -12.07 -8.25 8.88
N VAL A 213 -12.05 -6.94 8.60
CA VAL A 213 -12.86 -5.94 9.33
C VAL A 213 -13.86 -5.20 8.45
N GLY A 214 -13.96 -5.55 7.16
CA GLY A 214 -14.78 -4.84 6.17
C GLY A 214 -16.27 -4.81 6.51
N ASP A 215 -16.77 -5.80 7.25
CA ASP A 215 -18.15 -5.85 7.74
C ASP A 215 -18.49 -4.66 8.64
N ALA A 216 -17.50 -4.08 9.34
CA ALA A 216 -17.71 -2.87 10.14
C ALA A 216 -18.00 -1.63 9.28
N PHE A 217 -17.74 -1.71 7.98
CA PHE A 217 -17.99 -0.66 6.98
C PHE A 217 -19.10 -1.04 6.01
N ALA A 218 -19.79 -2.17 6.22
CA ALA A 218 -20.93 -2.56 5.41
C ALA A 218 -22.04 -1.49 5.48
N PRO A 219 -22.77 -1.27 4.37
CA PRO A 219 -23.84 -0.27 4.29
C PRO A 219 -25.01 -0.52 5.24
#